data_AF-A0A1V5PDQ5-F1
#
_entry.id   AF-A0A1V5PDQ5-F1
#
_cell.length_a   1.000
_cell.length_b   1.000
_cell.length_c   1.000
_cell.angle_alpha   90.00
_cell.angle_beta   90.00
_cell.angle_gamma   90.00
#
_symmetry.space_group_name_H-M   'P 1'
#
loop_
_entity.id
_entity.type
_entity.pdbx_description
1 polymer ?
#
loop_
_entity_poly.entity_id
_entity_poly.type
_entity_poly.pdbx_seq_one_letter_code
_entity_poly.pdbx_strand_id
1 'polypeptide(L)' 'MRTYSKWYWNKGKDGVYRPKGVCTICGQEYSNENIGASSYCPECAAKVKREKTAERVRKYRERQNAEKQTQEQGEG' A
#
# COMPACT_ATOMS: atom_id res chain seq x y z
N MET A 1 -5.66 -16.52 -2.05
CA MET A 1 -4.44 -16.86 -1.29
C MET A 1 -4.06 -15.68 -0.41
N ARG A 2 -4.18 -15.79 0.93
CA ARG A 2 -3.67 -14.78 1.86
C ARG A 2 -2.14 -14.93 1.91
N THR A 3 -1.42 -14.05 1.23
CA THR A 3 0.04 -14.00 1.32
C THR A 3 0.41 -13.52 2.72
N TYR A 4 0.66 -14.46 3.63
CA TYR A 4 1.23 -14.12 4.94
C TYR A 4 2.53 -13.36 4.69
N SER A 5 2.60 -12.11 5.16
CA SER A 5 3.86 -11.37 5.21
C SER A 5 4.84 -12.24 6.00
N LYS A 6 5.90 -12.73 5.35
CA LYS A 6 6.89 -13.57 6.01
C LYS A 6 7.78 -12.65 6.84
N TRP A 7 7.52 -12.61 8.14
CA TRP A 7 8.34 -11.88 9.10
C TRP A 7 8.82 -12.79 10.22
N TYR A 8 9.95 -12.45 10.81
CA TYR A 8 10.60 -13.21 11.86
C TYR A 8 11.31 -12.28 12.84
N TRP A 9 11.66 -12.83 14.00
CA TRP A 9 12.47 -12.15 15.00
C TRP A 9 13.94 -12.37 14.69
N ASN A 10 14.68 -11.30 14.46
CA ASN A 10 16.13 -11.35 14.28
C ASN A 10 16.82 -10.79 15.54
N LYS A 11 17.81 -11.52 16.07
CA LYS A 11 18.57 -11.10 17.25
C LYS A 11 19.70 -10.17 16.81
N GLY A 12 19.65 -8.91 17.23
CA GLY A 12 20.70 -7.94 16.99
C GLY A 12 21.99 -8.25 17.77
N LYS A 13 23.08 -7.58 17.42
CA LYS A 13 24.39 -7.71 18.10
C LYS A 13 24.36 -7.24 19.56
N ASP A 14 23.38 -6.39 19.88
CA ASP A 14 23.04 -5.90 21.22
C ASP A 14 22.20 -6.89 22.03
N GLY A 15 21.86 -8.05 21.47
CA GLY A 15 21.05 -9.08 22.12
C GLY A 15 19.54 -8.84 22.06
N VAL A 16 19.10 -7.73 21.48
CA VAL A 16 17.68 -7.36 21.36
C VAL A 16 17.07 -7.97 20.11
N TYR A 17 15.91 -8.61 20.25
CA TYR A 17 15.14 -9.13 19.12
C TYR A 17 14.35 -8.01 18.45
N ARG A 18 14.52 -7.86 17.13
CA ARG A 18 13.76 -6.92 16.32
C ARG A 18 13.00 -7.67 15.23
N PRO A 19 11.74 -7.31 14.94
CA PRO A 19 11.02 -7.89 13.83
C PRO A 19 11.68 -7.49 12.52
N LYS A 20 11.87 -8.46 11.63
CA LYS A 20 12.35 -8.29 10.26
C LYS A 20 11.32 -8.88 9.30
N GLY A 21 11.00 -8.12 8.27
CA GLY A 21 10.10 -8.52 7.19
C GLY A 21 10.83 -8.53 5.87
N VAL A 22 10.38 -9.35 4.93
CA VAL A 22 10.91 -9.41 3.57
C VAL A 22 9.89 -8.80 2.63
N CYS A 23 10.32 -7.82 1.82
CA CYS A 23 9.42 -7.17 0.88
C CYS A 23 9.01 -8.14 -0.23
N THR A 24 7.71 -8.25 -0.49
CA THR A 24 7.20 -9.14 -1.56
C THR A 24 7.46 -8.62 -2.97
N ILE A 25 7.79 -7.32 -3.13
CA ILE A 25 8.07 -6.70 -4.44
C ILE A 25 9.56 -6.81 -4.78
N CYS A 26 10.44 -6.38 -3.87
CA CYS A 26 11.87 -6.31 -4.13
C CYS A 26 12.71 -7.36 -3.40
N GLY A 27 12.15 -8.11 -2.46
CA GLY A 27 12.88 -9.11 -1.67
C GLY A 27 13.77 -8.51 -0.56
N GLN A 28 13.84 -7.18 -0.43
CA GLN A 28 14.68 -6.54 0.58
C GLN A 28 14.18 -6.80 2.00
N GLU A 29 15.10 -7.08 2.91
CA GLU A 29 14.83 -7.12 4.35
C GLU A 29 14.61 -5.71 4.89
N TYR A 30 13.53 -5.52 5.64
CA TYR A 30 13.24 -4.27 6.33
C TYR A 30 12.86 -4.53 7.79
N SER A 31 13.10 -3.54 8.64
CA SER A 31 12.61 -3.50 10.03
C SER A 31 11.71 -2.29 10.19
N ASN A 32 10.43 -2.51 10.48
CA ASN A 32 9.48 -1.49 10.87
C ASN A 32 8.77 -1.94 12.15
N GLU A 33 8.32 -0.98 12.96
CA GLU A 33 7.57 -1.24 14.19
C GLU A 33 6.27 -2.01 13.93
N ASN A 34 5.65 -1.80 12.77
CA ASN A 34 4.40 -2.44 12.36
C ASN A 34 4.58 -3.43 11.20
N ILE A 35 5.56 -4.33 11.32
CA ILE A 35 5.85 -5.36 10.30
C ILE A 35 4.70 -6.34 10.10
N GLY A 36 3.92 -6.64 11.14
CA GLY A 36 2.78 -7.56 11.05
C GLY A 36 1.68 -7.08 10.09
N ALA A 37 1.56 -5.77 9.87
CA ALA A 37 0.53 -5.18 9.01
C ALA A 37 1.01 -4.84 7.58
N SER A 38 2.33 -4.89 7.29
CA SER A 38 2.88 -4.52 5.99
C SER A 38 3.61 -5.69 5.32
N SER A 39 3.33 -5.92 4.03
CA SER A 39 4.06 -6.88 3.19
C SER A 39 5.18 -6.24 2.36
N TYR A 40 5.31 -4.91 2.42
CA TYR A 40 6.22 -4.14 1.57
C TYR A 40 7.20 -3.32 2.42
N CYS A 41 8.43 -3.14 1.91
CA CYS A 41 9.37 -2.18 2.48
C CYS A 41 8.85 -0.74 2.29
N PRO A 42 9.38 0.25 3.03
CA PRO A 42 8.92 1.64 2.97
C PRO A 42 8.89 2.22 1.55
N GLU A 43 9.92 1.94 0.75
CA GLU A 43 10.04 2.42 -0.63
C GLU A 43 8.96 1.84 -1.55
N CYS A 44 8.81 0.51 -1.56
CA CYS A 44 7.80 -0.14 -2.37
C CYS A 44 6.37 0.19 -1.89
N ALA A 45 6.17 0.31 -0.58
CA ALA A 45 4.91 0.74 0.01
C ALA A 45 4.53 2.16 -0.45
N ALA A 46 5.49 3.09 -0.46
CA ALA A 46 5.28 4.45 -0.94
C ALA A 46 4.88 4.48 -2.42
N LYS A 47 5.55 3.68 -3.27
CA LYS A 47 5.20 3.56 -4.70
C LYS A 47 3.77 3.05 -4.90
N VAL A 48 3.43 1.92 -4.26
CA VAL A 48 2.08 1.33 -4.36
C VAL A 48 1.01 2.30 -3.84
N LYS A 49 1.29 3.01 -2.74
CA LYS A 49 0.37 4.02 -2.19
C LYS A 49 0.12 5.15 -3.18
N ARG A 50 1.16 5.65 -3.87
CA ARG A 50 1.03 6.69 -4.90
C ARG A 50 0.17 6.22 -6.06
N GLU A 51 0.43 5.03 -6.59
CA GLU A 51 -0.35 4.44 -7.70
C GLU A 51 -1.82 4.29 -7.34
N LYS A 52 -2.13 3.70 -6.17
CA LYS A 52 -3.52 3.56 -5.69
C LYS A 52 -4.22 4.89 -5.48
N THR A 53 -3.48 5.91 -5.03
CA THR A 53 -4.03 7.24 -4.80
C THR A 53 -4.38 7.92 -6.13
N ALA A 54 -3.48 7.82 -7.12
CA ALA A 54 -3.72 8.34 -8.47
C ALA A 54 -4.94 7.67 -9.12
N GLU A 55 -5.04 6.35 -9.01
CA GLU A 55 -6.20 5.60 -9.53
C GLU A 55 -7.51 6.04 -8.85
N ARG A 56 -7.50 6.20 -7.51
CA ARG A 56 -8.67 6.67 -6.76
C ARG A 56 -9.11 8.06 -7.22
N VAL A 57 -8.16 8.98 -7.42
CA VAL A 57 -8.46 10.35 -7.87
C VAL A 57 -9.01 10.34 -9.29
N ARG A 58 -8.46 9.52 -10.20
CA ARG A 58 -8.99 9.37 -11.56
C ARG A 58 -10.45 8.92 -11.55
N LYS A 59 -10.74 7.83 -10.83
CA LYS A 59 -12.11 7.29 -10.69
C LYS A 59 -13.08 8.31 -10.09
N TYR A 60 -12.63 9.09 -9.11
CA TYR A 60 -13.45 10.14 -8.51
C TYR A 60 -13.81 11.22 -9.54
N ARG A 61 -12.84 11.71 -10.32
CA ARG A 61 -13.09 12.73 -11.36
C ARG A 61 -14.00 12.21 -12.47
N GLU A 62 -13.79 10.98 -12.92
CA GLU A 62 -14.66 10.32 -13.91
C GLU A 62 -16.11 10.28 -13.41
N ARG A 63 -16.32 9.89 -12.15
CA ARG A 63 -17.66 9.88 -11.54
C ARG A 63 -18.28 11.27 -11.49
N GLN A 64 -17.52 12.29 -11.08
CA GLN A 64 -18.04 13.67 -11.00
C GLN A 64 -18.39 14.25 -12.37
N ASN A 65 -17.60 13.93 -13.40
CA ASN A 65 -17.90 14.36 -14.76
C ASN A 65 -19.15 13.65 -15.31
N ALA A 66 -19.28 12.34 -15.07
CA ALA A 66 -20.48 11.60 -15.46
C ALA A 66 -21.73 12.13 -14.73
N GLU A 67 -21.62 12.46 -13.44
CA GLU A 67 -22.70 13.01 -12.64
C GLU A 67 -23.18 14.37 -13.17
N LYS A 68 -22.26 15.25 -13.58
CA LYS A 68 -22.59 16.53 -14.24
C LYS A 68 -23.31 16.33 -15.56
N GLN A 69 -22.81 15.43 -16.41
CA GLN A 69 -23.42 15.13 -17.70
C GLN A 69 -24.85 14.58 -17.56
N THR A 70 -25.12 13.77 -16.53
CA THR A 70 -26.48 13.27 -16.26
C THR A 70 -27.43 14.34 -15.74
N GLN A 71 -26.94 15.37 -15.05
CA GLN A 71 -27.78 16.50 -14.58
C GLN A 71 -28.19 17.40 -15.75
N GLU A 72 -27.31 17.62 -16.71
CA GLU A 72 -27.55 18.46 -17.90
C GLU A 72 -28.52 17.81 -18.93
N GLN A 73 -28.73 16.49 -18.86
CA GLN A 73 -29.58 15.74 -19.80
C GLN A 73 -31.03 15.52 -19.29
N GLY A 74 -31.38 16.02 -18.10
CA GLY A 74 -32.71 15.88 -17.49
C GLY A 74 -33.58 17.14 -17.51
N GLU A 75 -33.07 18.26 -18.03
CA GLU A 75 -33.80 19.52 -18.20
C GLU A 75 -34.19 19.70 -19.68
N GLY A 76 -35.25 19.01 -20.12
CA GLY A 76 -35.79 19.08 -21.48
C GLY A 76 -37.23 18.62 -21.54
#